data_AF-A0AAV4MRV3-F1
#
_entry.id   AF-A0AAV4MRV3-F1
#
_cell.length_a   1.000
_cell.length_b   1.000
_cell.length_c   1.000
_cell.angle_alpha   90.00
_cell.angle_beta   90.00
_cell.angle_gamma   90.00
#
_symmetry.space_group_name_H-M   'P 1'
#
loop_
_entity.id
_entity.type
_entity.pdbx_description
1 polymer ?
#
loop_
_entity_poly.entity_id
_entity_poly.type
_entity_poly.pdbx_seq_one_letter_code
_entity_poly.pdbx_strand_id
1 'polypeptide(L)' 'MNIQGFTALASRCSAQELVQVLNDLFARFDRLAHEHHCLRIKLLGDCYYCVSGLPEPRSDHAHCCVEMGLHMIHVIK' A
#
# COMPACT_ATOMS: atom_id res chain seq x y z
N MET A 1 3.35 -2.17 -4.27
CA MET A 1 2.38 -3.27 -4.51
C MET A 1 1.40 -2.84 -5.59
N ASN A 2 1.06 -3.71 -6.53
CA ASN A 2 0.05 -3.45 -7.57
C ASN A 2 -1.20 -4.32 -7.33
N ILE A 3 -2.39 -3.73 -7.39
CA ILE A 3 -3.67 -4.42 -7.15
C ILE A 3 -4.09 -5.15 -8.43
N GLN A 4 -3.93 -6.47 -8.44
CA GLN A 4 -4.41 -7.31 -9.55
C GLN A 4 -5.94 -7.26 -9.63
N GLY A 5 -6.48 -7.08 -10.84
CA GLY A 5 -7.93 -7.01 -11.07
C GLY A 5 -8.55 -5.60 -10.94
N PHE A 6 -7.74 -4.56 -10.69
CA PHE A 6 -8.22 -3.17 -10.62
C PHE A 6 -9.01 -2.75 -11.86
N THR A 7 -8.53 -3.05 -13.07
CA THR A 7 -9.21 -2.72 -14.33
C THR A 7 -10.58 -3.40 -14.45
N ALA A 8 -10.70 -4.64 -13.98
CA ALA A 8 -11.96 -5.37 -13.99
C ALA A 8 -12.95 -4.81 -12.95
N LEU A 9 -12.44 -4.33 -11.81
CA LEU A 9 -13.25 -3.66 -10.80
C LEU A 9 -13.73 -2.30 -11.34
N ALA A 10 -12.80 -1.47 -11.82
CA ALA A 10 -13.05 -0.13 -12.37
C ALA A 10 -14.02 -0.10 -13.57
N SER A 11 -14.12 -1.20 -14.32
CA SER A 11 -15.09 -1.33 -15.43
C SER A 11 -16.49 -1.73 -14.98
N ARG A 12 -16.66 -2.18 -13.74
CA ARG A 12 -17.95 -2.68 -13.19
C ARG A 12 -18.53 -1.80 -12.09
N CYS A 13 -17.75 -0.92 -11.49
CA CYS A 13 -18.21 0.00 -10.43
C CYS A 13 -18.17 1.47 -10.88
N SER A 14 -18.97 2.30 -10.23
CA SER A 14 -18.90 3.75 -10.42
C SER A 14 -17.56 4.30 -9.92
N ALA A 15 -17.18 5.49 -10.41
CA ALA A 15 -15.97 6.17 -9.96
C ALA A 15 -15.96 6.40 -8.44
N GLN A 16 -17.12 6.68 -7.85
CA GLN A 16 -17.26 6.94 -6.41
C GLN A 16 -17.02 5.67 -5.58
N GLU A 17 -17.60 4.54 -5.98
CA GLU A 17 -17.38 3.25 -5.32
C GLU A 17 -15.91 2.81 -5.44
N LEU A 18 -15.30 2.98 -6.61
CA LEU A 18 -13.89 2.64 -6.82
C LEU A 18 -12.98 3.44 -5.89
N VAL A 19 -13.21 4.75 -5.79
CA VAL A 19 -12.44 5.62 -4.90
C VAL A 19 -12.63 5.25 -3.44
N GLN A 20 -13.83 4.87 -3.01
CA GLN A 20 -14.08 4.41 -1.64
C GLN A 20 -13.29 3.14 -1.33
N VAL A 21 -13.34 2.13 -2.21
CA VAL A 21 -12.59 0.88 -2.02
C VAL A 21 -11.08 1.13 -1.98
N LEU A 22 -10.56 1.97 -2.88
CA LEU A 22 -9.14 2.33 -2.89
C LEU A 22 -8.74 3.08 -1.61
N ASN A 23 -9.54 4.04 -1.16
CA ASN A 23 -9.25 4.81 0.05
C ASN A 23 -9.21 3.91 1.29
N ASP A 24 -10.16 2.98 1.42
CA ASP A 24 -10.18 2.03 2.54
C ASP A 24 -8.96 1.11 2.52
N LEU A 25 -8.57 0.62 1.34
CA LEU A 25 -7.38 -0.23 1.20
C LEU A 25 -6.10 0.55 1.50
N PHE A 26 -5.95 1.74 0.95
CA PHE A 26 -4.78 2.58 1.20
C PHE A 26 -4.70 3.04 2.65
N ALA A 27 -5.82 3.31 3.32
CA ALA A 27 -5.82 3.59 4.76
C ALA A 27 -5.32 2.40 5.58
N ARG A 28 -5.63 1.16 5.19
CA ARG A 28 -5.07 -0.04 5.83
C ARG A 28 -3.56 -0.13 5.60
N PHE A 29 -3.09 0.13 4.38
CA PHE A 29 -1.65 0.12 4.07
C PHE A 29 -0.89 1.27 4.74
N ASP A 30 -1.49 2.43 4.91
CA ASP A 30 -0.89 3.56 5.63
C ASP A 30 -0.63 3.18 7.10
N ARG A 31 -1.56 2.44 7.73
CA ARG A 31 -1.36 1.90 9.09
C ARG A 31 -0.20 0.91 9.14
N LEU A 32 -0.15 -0.04 8.22
CA LEU A 32 0.98 -0.98 8.12
C LEU A 32 2.30 -0.25 7.88
N ALA A 33 2.30 0.77 7.02
CA ALA A 33 3.50 1.55 6.73
C ALA A 33 4.04 2.21 8.00
N HIS A 34 3.15 2.78 8.82
CA HIS A 34 3.53 3.35 10.10
C HIS A 34 4.08 2.31 11.08
N GLU A 35 3.42 1.15 11.20
CA GLU A 35 3.86 0.04 12.07
C GLU A 35 5.23 -0.52 11.67
N HIS A 36 5.52 -0.57 10.37
CA HIS A 36 6.77 -1.11 9.82
C HIS A 36 7.82 -0.05 9.53
N HIS A 37 7.64 1.19 10.01
CA HIS A 37 8.59 2.29 9.77
C HIS A 37 8.92 2.54 8.29
N CYS A 38 7.89 2.47 7.46
CA CYS A 38 7.93 2.76 6.04
C CYS A 38 7.21 4.08 5.75
N LEU A 39 7.87 4.95 5.00
CA LEU A 39 7.29 6.18 4.49
C LEU A 39 6.56 5.90 3.18
N ARG A 40 5.28 6.32 3.10
CA ARG A 40 4.56 6.34 1.82
C ARG A 40 5.13 7.43 0.92
N ILE A 41 5.49 7.07 -0.31
CA ILE A 41 6.05 8.01 -1.28
C ILE A 41 4.95 8.61 -2.15
N LYS A 42 4.19 7.77 -2.85
CA LYS A 42 3.17 8.21 -3.80
C LYS A 42 2.18 7.10 -4.12
N LEU A 43 0.96 7.49 -4.44
CA LEU A 43 -0.05 6.64 -5.08
C LEU A 43 -0.02 6.90 -6.58
N LEU A 44 0.08 5.84 -7.38
CA LEU A 44 -0.01 5.91 -8.84
C LEU A 44 -1.09 4.94 -9.30
N GLY A 45 -2.32 5.43 -9.46
CA GLY A 45 -3.47 4.60 -9.81
C GLY A 45 -3.75 3.54 -8.75
N ASP A 46 -3.58 2.29 -9.13
CA ASP A 46 -3.76 1.08 -8.33
C ASP A 46 -2.47 0.61 -7.62
N CYS A 47 -1.38 1.34 -7.78
CA CYS A 47 -0.11 1.02 -7.15
C CYS A 47 0.12 1.83 -5.86
N TYR A 48 0.45 1.11 -4.79
CA TYR A 48 0.87 1.65 -3.50
C TYR A 48 2.39 1.51 -3.32
N TYR A 49 3.10 2.61 -3.09
CA TYR A 49 4.56 2.64 -2.91
C TYR A 49 4.98 3.19 -1.55
N CYS A 50 5.91 2.50 -0.91
CA CYS A 50 6.50 2.86 0.36
C CYS A 50 8.00 2.52 0.38
N VAL A 51 8.76 3.21 1.21
CA VAL A 51 10.20 3.00 1.40
C VAL A 51 10.54 3.07 2.88
N SER A 52 11.55 2.33 3.30
CA SER A 52 12.13 2.42 4.65
C SER A 52 13.55 2.96 4.55
N GLY A 53 14.00 3.71 5.57
CA GLY A 53 15.33 4.33 5.58
C GLY A 53 15.41 5.74 5.01
N LEU A 54 14.28 6.40 4.83
CA LEU A 54 14.19 7.81 4.46
C LEU A 54 13.09 8.53 5.28
N PRO A 55 13.29 9.81 5.65
CA PRO A 55 14.51 10.60 5.42
C PRO A 55 15.68 10.19 6.33
N GLU A 56 15.40 9.57 7.49
CA GLU A 56 16.42 9.04 8.39
C GLU A 56 16.89 7.65 7.98
N PRO A 57 18.22 7.44 7.79
CA PRO A 57 18.78 6.13 7.57
C PRO A 57 18.51 5.19 8.74
N ARG A 58 18.30 3.91 8.42
CA ARG A 58 18.15 2.84 9.40
C ARG A 58 18.82 1.58 8.90
N SER A 59 19.42 0.81 9.81
CA SER A 59 20.13 -0.43 9.49
C SER A 59 19.19 -1.59 9.12
N ASP A 60 17.95 -1.56 9.61
CA ASP A 60 16.93 -2.60 9.42
C ASP A 60 15.97 -2.30 8.25
N HIS A 61 16.27 -1.29 7.42
CA HIS A 61 15.37 -0.82 6.35
C HIS A 61 14.88 -1.93 5.41
N ALA A 62 15.77 -2.87 5.07
CA ALA A 62 15.42 -4.00 4.21
C ALA A 62 14.41 -4.95 4.90
N HIS A 63 14.60 -5.20 6.19
CA HIS A 63 13.71 -6.05 6.98
C HIS A 63 12.32 -5.42 7.11
N CYS A 64 12.25 -4.14 7.49
CA CYS A 64 11.02 -3.35 7.53
C CYS A 64 10.22 -3.40 6.22
N CYS A 65 10.89 -3.19 5.08
CA CYS A 65 10.24 -3.25 3.76
C CYS A 65 9.68 -4.65 3.45
N VAL A 66 10.40 -5.72 3.80
CA VAL A 66 9.96 -7.09 3.54
C VAL A 66 8.78 -7.47 4.43
N GLU A 67 8.86 -7.21 5.74
CA GLU A 67 7.78 -7.46 6.70
C GLU A 67 6.50 -6.69 6.34
N MET A 68 6.65 -5.43 5.93
CA MET A 68 5.52 -4.66 5.41
C MET A 68 4.89 -5.35 4.20
N GLY A 69 5.69 -5.80 3.24
CA GLY A 69 5.19 -6.52 2.06
C GLY A 69 4.43 -7.79 2.43
N LEU A 70 4.93 -8.55 3.41
CA LEU A 70 4.26 -9.76 3.91
C LEU A 70 2.91 -9.43 4.57
N HIS A 71 2.85 -8.38 5.39
CA HIS A 71 1.60 -7.95 6.02
C HIS A 71 0.59 -7.39 5.02
N MET A 72 1.05 -6.69 3.97
CA MET A 72 0.17 -6.23 2.89
C MET A 72 -0.51 -7.40 2.18
N ILE A 73 0.20 -8.52 1.97
CA ILE A 73 -0.38 -9.75 1.41
C ILE A 73 -1.46 -10.31 2.35
N HIS A 74 -1.24 -10.28 3.67
CA HIS A 74 -2.22 -10.76 4.63
C HIS A 74 -3.49 -9.90 4.69
N VAL A 75 -3.36 -8.58 4.52
CA VAL A 75 -4.50 -7.64 4.51
C VAL A 75 -5.40 -7.76 3.27
N ILE A 76 -4.87 -8.32 2.17
CA ILE A 76 -5.61 -8.52 0.91
C ILE A 76 -6.25 -9.91 0.82
N LYS A 77 -5.82 -10.87 1.65
CA LYS A 77 -6.50 -12.16 1.80
C LYS A 77 -7.83 -11.99 2.52
#